data_AF-A0A0H1RDI6-F1
#
_entry.id   AF-A0A0H1RDI6-F1
#
_cell.length_a   1.000
_cell.length_b   1.000
_cell.length_c   1.000
_cell.angle_alpha   90.00
_cell.angle_beta   90.00
_cell.angle_gamma   90.00
#
_symmetry.space_group_name_H-M   'P 1'
#
loop_
_entity.id
_entity.type
_entity.pdbx_description
1 polymer ?
#
loop_
_entity_poly.entity_id
_entity_poly.type
_entity_poly.pdbx_seq_one_letter_code
_entity_poly.pdbx_strand_id
1 'polypeptide(L)' 'MLDDEGVEVRDLDQAWAQALKAIAELRQEAEGDFIEWDRWRLDATDSMGKVLFSIKLTYGLH' A
#
# COMPACT_ATOMS: atom_id res chain seq x y z
N MET A 1 -5.79 15.39 -15.04
CA MET A 1 -5.50 14.02 -15.48
C MET A 1 -5.64 13.19 -14.22
N LEU A 2 -6.73 12.43 -14.08
CA LEU A 2 -6.77 11.38 -13.06
C LEU A 2 -5.62 10.46 -13.44
N ASP A 3 -4.76 10.16 -12.48
CA ASP A 3 -3.79 9.09 -12.67
C ASP A 3 -4.60 7.83 -12.97
N ASP A 4 -4.49 7.33 -14.21
CA ASP A 4 -5.19 6.13 -14.68
C ASP A 4 -4.54 4.85 -14.11
N GLU A 5 -3.48 5.01 -13.32
CA GLU A 5 -2.74 3.92 -12.69
C GLU A 5 -3.41 3.51 -11.37
N GLY A 6 -4.51 2.78 -11.50
CA GLY A 6 -5.23 2.17 -10.38
C GLY A 6 -5.79 0.81 -10.78
N VAL A 7 -5.96 -0.07 -9.81
CA VAL A 7 -6.63 -1.37 -10.03
C VAL A 7 -8.07 -1.26 -9.53
N GLU A 8 -9.03 -1.62 -10.38
CA GLU A 8 -10.42 -1.77 -9.95
C GLU A 8 -10.54 -2.91 -8.95
N VAL A 9 -11.12 -2.61 -7.78
CA VAL A 9 -11.34 -3.57 -6.72
C VAL A 9 -12.81 -3.66 -6.34
N ARG A 10 -13.25 -4.88 -5.99
CA ARG A 10 -14.65 -5.17 -5.68
C ARG A 10 -15.02 -4.81 -4.24
N ASP A 11 -14.07 -4.93 -3.33
CA ASP A 11 -14.25 -4.73 -1.89
C ASP A 11 -12.91 -4.36 -1.22
N LEU A 12 -12.97 -4.08 0.09
CA LEU A 12 -11.81 -3.68 0.88
C LEU A 12 -10.81 -4.82 1.08
N ASP A 13 -11.25 -6.08 1.07
CA ASP A 13 -10.36 -7.23 1.22
C ASP A 13 -9.48 -7.38 -0.02
N GLN A 14 -10.07 -7.22 -1.21
CA GLN A 14 -9.33 -7.19 -2.46
C GLN A 14 -8.41 -5.96 -2.53
N ALA A 15 -8.85 -4.78 -2.08
CA ALA A 15 -8.02 -3.59 -1.99
C ALA A 15 -6.79 -3.82 -1.10
N TRP A 16 -6.98 -4.44 0.07
CA TRP A 16 -5.92 -4.81 1.00
C TRP A 16 -4.91 -5.78 0.36
N ALA A 17 -5.41 -6.82 -0.32
CA ALA A 17 -4.55 -7.79 -0.99
C ALA A 17 -3.71 -7.16 -2.12
N GLN A 18 -4.30 -6.26 -2.92
CA GLN A 18 -3.58 -5.53 -3.96
C GLN A 18 -2.53 -4.58 -3.36
N ALA A 19 -2.86 -3.87 -2.27
CA ALA A 19 -1.91 -3.00 -1.58
C ALA A 19 -0.70 -3.79 -1.05
N LEU A 20 -0.93 -4.97 -0.44
CA LEU A 20 0.15 -5.83 0.01
C LEU A 20 1.03 -6.34 -1.15
N LYS A 21 0.43 -6.69 -2.29
CA LYS A 21 1.16 -7.08 -3.49
C LYS A 21 2.07 -5.96 -4.00
N ALA A 22 1.53 -4.75 -4.14
CA ALA A 22 2.29 -3.58 -4.56
C ALA A 22 3.44 -3.25 -3.59
N ILE A 23 3.21 -3.33 -2.27
CA ILE A 23 4.25 -3.14 -1.27
C ILE A 23 5.38 -4.17 -1.42
N ALA A 24 5.04 -5.43 -1.71
CA ALA A 24 6.03 -6.48 -1.93
C ALA A 24 6.85 -6.23 -3.20
N GLU A 25 6.21 -5.80 -4.29
CA GLU A 25 6.88 -5.45 -5.55
C GLU A 25 7.83 -4.26 -5.36
N LEU A 26 7.38 -3.19 -4.71
CA LEU A 26 8.23 -2.02 -4.40
C LEU A 26 9.46 -2.39 -3.56
N ARG A 27 9.31 -3.31 -2.60
CA ARG A 27 10.43 -3.78 -1.79
C ARG A 27 11.42 -4.63 -2.60
N GLN A 28 10.93 -5.45 -3.51
CA GLN A 28 11.77 -6.24 -4.40
C GLN A 28 12.56 -5.35 -5.36
N GLU A 29 11.92 -4.31 -5.92
CA GLU A 29 12.58 -3.34 -6.80
C GLU A 29 13.61 -2.49 -6.04
N ALA A 30 13.39 -2.24 -4.75
CA ALA A 30 14.31 -1.51 -3.88
C ALA A 30 15.47 -2.36 -3.32
N GLU A 31 15.60 -3.65 -3.69
CA GLU A 31 16.71 -4.50 -3.22
C GLU A 31 18.07 -3.87 -3.57
N GLY A 32 18.75 -3.33 -2.56
CA GLY A 32 20.05 -2.66 -2.68
C GLY A 32 20.07 -1.23 -2.11
N ASP A 33 18.91 -0.59 -1.97
CA ASP A 33 18.77 0.74 -1.39
C ASP A 33 18.35 0.66 0.09
N PHE A 34 19.04 1.40 0.95
CA PHE A 34 18.65 1.52 2.36
C PHE A 34 17.48 2.48 2.50
N ILE A 35 16.26 1.97 2.32
CA ILE A 35 15.02 2.73 2.52
C ILE A 35 14.46 2.42 3.91
N GLU A 36 14.30 3.45 4.75
CA GLU A 36 13.67 3.35 6.07
C GLU A 36 12.13 3.26 5.97
N TRP A 37 11.63 2.09 5.59
CA TRP A 37 10.19 1.83 5.45
C TRP A 37 9.41 1.81 6.77
N ASP A 38 10.09 1.68 7.91
CA ASP A 38 9.48 1.54 9.25
C ASP A 38 8.72 2.79 9.72
N ARG A 39 9.06 3.95 9.16
CA ARG A 39 8.35 5.22 9.44
C ARG A 39 7.17 5.48 8.51
N TRP A 40 6.95 4.60 7.52
CA TRP A 40 5.98 4.83 6.47
C TRP A 40 4.68 4.06 6.75
N ARG A 41 3.57 4.65 6.33
CA ARG A 41 2.22 4.08 6.43
C ARG A 41 1.45 4.37 5.14
N LEU A 42 0.78 3.35 4.62
CA LEU A 42 -0.19 3.49 3.54
C LEU A 42 -1.58 3.61 4.17
N ASP A 43 -2.33 4.66 3.81
CA ASP A 43 -3.71 4.85 4.21
C ASP A 43 -4.61 4.75 2.97
N ALA A 44 -5.60 3.87 3.02
CA ALA A 44 -6.66 3.82 2.02
C ALA A 44 -7.84 4.67 2.52
N THR A 45 -8.27 5.64 1.73
CA THR A 45 -9.36 6.55 2.09
C THR A 45 -10.54 6.44 1.13
N ASP A 46 -11.74 6.74 1.61
CA ASP A 46 -12.87 7.03 0.72
C ASP A 46 -12.74 8.41 0.05
N SER A 47 -13.72 8.75 -0.78
CA SER A 47 -13.77 10.05 -1.49
C SER A 47 -13.94 11.26 -0.58
N MET A 48 -14.31 11.06 0.70
CA MET A 48 -14.40 12.11 1.71
C MET A 48 -13.12 12.22 2.54
N GLY A 49 -12.10 11.41 2.25
CA GLY A 49 -10.84 11.37 2.99
C GLY A 49 -10.91 10.57 4.29
N LYS A 50 -12.00 9.82 4.53
CA LYS A 50 -12.09 8.94 5.71
C LYS A 50 -11.22 7.71 5.47
N VAL A 51 -10.33 7.41 6.42
CA VAL A 51 -9.51 6.20 6.38
C VAL A 51 -10.39 4.97 6.54
N LEU A 52 -10.29 4.07 5.55
CA LEU A 52 -10.93 2.76 5.51
C LEU A 52 -10.02 1.71 6.16
N PHE A 53 -8.72 1.76 5.87
CA PHE A 53 -7.70 0.96 6.54
C PHE A 53 -6.31 1.60 6.40
N SER A 54 -5.37 1.10 7.22
CA SER A 54 -3.96 1.51 7.20
C SER A 54 -3.04 0.30 7.22
N ILE A 55 -1.95 0.36 6.46
CA ILE A 55 -0.87 -0.64 6.46
C ILE A 55 0.42 0.04 6.91
N LYS A 56 1.03 -0.45 7.99
CA LYS A 56 2.40 -0.05 8.35
C LYS A 56 3.38 -0.76 7.42
N LEU A 57 4.34 -0.02 6.88
CA LEU A 57 5.35 -0.58 5.97
C LEU A 57 6.58 -1.13 6.70
N THR A 58 6.46 -1.42 8.00
CA THR A 58 7.54 -1.99 8.82
C THR A 58 7.95 -3.38 8.31
N TYR A 59 9.22 -3.73 8.48
CA TYR A 59 9.69 -5.11 8.27
C TYR A 59 9.22 -5.98 9.45
N GLY A 60 8.18 -6.79 9.22
CA GLY A 60 7.73 -7.79 10.18
C GLY A 60 6.24 -8.09 10.08
N LEU A 61 5.89 -9.20 9.44
CA LEU A 61 4.70 -9.95 9.83
C LEU A 61 5.02 -10.54 11.21
N HIS A 62 4.18 -10.31 12.20
CA HIS A 62 4.25 -11.07 13.45
C HIS A 62 4.00 -12.55 13.19
#